data_AF-A0A0F9YW68-F1
#
_entry.id   AF-A0A0F9YW68-F1
#
_cell.length_a   1.000
_cell.length_b   1.000
_cell.length_c   1.000
_cell.angle_alpha   90.00
_cell.angle_beta   90.00
_cell.angle_gamma   90.00
#
_symmetry.space_group_name_H-M   'P 1'
#
loop_
_entity.id
_entity.type
_entity.pdbx_description
1 polymer ?
#
loop_
_entity_poly.entity_id
_entity_poly.type
_entity_poly.pdbx_seq_one_letter_code
_entity_poly.pdbx_strand_id
1 'polypeptide(L)'
;MSDNSKKLRSLFPAARLKKIMQSNEDVGKMGISVPFIAGKAMELFLKDLVTLTYEELKSKKGNRITVDHIKKAIEENSKYNFLNNLLKDRET
;
A
#
# COMPACT_ATOMS: atom_id res chain seq x y z
N MET A 1 -5.26 -34.87 -9.52
CA MET A 1 -6.06 -33.80 -8.89
C MET A 1 -5.12 -32.90 -8.14
N SER A 2 -4.81 -31.73 -8.69
CA SER A 2 -3.82 -30.79 -8.13
C SER A 2 -4.46 -30.03 -6.97
N ASP A 3 -3.99 -30.32 -5.76
CA ASP A 3 -4.30 -29.57 -4.55
C ASP A 3 -3.81 -28.13 -4.72
N ASN A 4 -4.73 -27.26 -5.12
CA ASN A 4 -4.48 -25.85 -5.37
C ASN A 4 -5.02 -25.02 -4.21
N SER A 5 -4.80 -25.48 -2.98
CA SER A 5 -4.79 -24.58 -1.83
C SER A 5 -3.62 -23.59 -2.03
N LYS A 6 -3.89 -22.52 -2.80
CA LYS A 6 -3.01 -21.34 -2.88
C LYS A 6 -2.84 -20.85 -1.46
N LYS A 7 -1.82 -21.37 -0.77
CA LYS A 7 -1.30 -20.88 0.49
C LYS A 7 -1.28 -19.37 0.33
N LEU A 8 -1.96 -18.64 1.22
CA LEU A 8 -2.14 -17.19 1.11
C LEU A 8 -0.74 -16.54 1.14
N ARG A 9 -0.12 -16.45 -0.03
CA ARG A 9 1.26 -15.99 -0.22
C ARG A 9 1.15 -14.50 -0.51
N SER A 10 1.55 -13.70 0.46
CA SER A 10 1.84 -12.31 0.23
C SER A 10 3.33 -12.14 -0.09
N LEU A 11 3.67 -11.15 -0.91
CA LEU A 11 5.02 -10.67 -1.15
C LEU A 11 5.64 -10.06 0.11
N PHE A 12 4.82 -9.69 1.10
CA PHE A 12 5.27 -9.11 2.36
C PHE A 12 5.52 -10.19 3.42
N PRO A 13 6.65 -10.14 4.14
CA PRO A 13 6.89 -11.05 5.26
C PRO A 13 5.87 -10.86 6.38
N ALA A 14 5.10 -11.91 6.70
CA ALA A 14 4.06 -11.87 7.73
C ALA A 14 4.59 -11.41 9.10
N ALA A 15 5.82 -11.79 9.47
CA ALA A 15 6.46 -11.35 10.71
C ALA A 15 6.72 -9.84 10.75
N ARG A 16 7.04 -9.21 9.60
CA ARG A 16 7.24 -7.77 9.53
C ARG A 16 5.91 -7.03 9.62
N LEU A 17 4.89 -7.51 8.92
CA LEU A 17 3.53 -6.98 9.02
C LEU A 17 3.02 -7.06 10.45
N LYS A 18 3.15 -8.22 11.11
CA LYS A 18 2.80 -8.39 12.52
C LYS A 18 3.50 -7.36 13.42
N LYS A 19 4.81 -7.15 13.25
CA LYS A 19 5.57 -6.15 14.03
C LYS A 19 5.08 -4.71 13.82
N ILE A 20 4.73 -4.34 12.58
CA ILE A 20 4.17 -3.01 12.28
C ILE A 20 2.76 -2.87 12.86
N MET A 21 1.91 -3.89 12.73
CA MET A 21 0.57 -3.85 13.30
C MET A 21 0.60 -3.74 14.83
N GLN A 22 1.53 -4.46 15.49
CA GLN A 22 1.71 -4.43 16.95
C GLN A 22 2.57 -3.26 17.45
N SER A 23 3.04 -2.36 16.57
CA SER A 23 3.63 -1.10 17.03
C SER A 23 2.55 -0.10 17.49
N ASN A 24 1.29 -0.37 17.15
CA ASN A 24 0.15 0.30 17.75
C ASN A 24 -0.17 -0.43 19.07
N GLU A 25 -0.09 0.30 20.20
CA GLU A 25 -0.27 -0.23 21.55
C GLU A 25 -1.68 -0.81 21.78
N ASP A 26 -2.69 -0.35 21.03
CA ASP A 26 -4.06 -0.85 21.10
C ASP A 26 -4.21 -2.24 20.44
N VAL A 27 -3.21 -2.70 19.69
CA VAL A 27 -3.24 -3.98 18.97
C VAL A 27 -2.61 -5.09 19.82
N GLY A 28 -3.47 -5.85 20.49
CA GLY A 28 -3.08 -7.01 21.30
C GLY A 28 -2.71 -8.27 20.49
N LYS A 29 -3.22 -9.43 20.93
CA LYS A 29 -3.03 -10.70 20.20
C LYS A 29 -3.84 -10.70 18.92
N MET A 30 -3.26 -11.24 17.85
CA MET A 30 -3.91 -11.34 16.55
C MET A 30 -3.77 -12.74 15.95
N GLY A 31 -4.77 -13.12 15.15
CA GLY A 31 -4.79 -14.40 14.43
C GLY A 31 -3.67 -14.49 13.40
N ILE A 32 -3.18 -15.71 13.16
CA ILE A 32 -2.05 -15.97 12.25
C ILE A 32 -2.37 -15.53 10.81
N SER A 33 -3.63 -15.62 10.38
CA SER A 33 -4.08 -15.23 9.03
C SER A 33 -4.11 -13.72 8.79
N VAL A 34 -4.23 -12.91 9.84
CA VAL A 34 -4.45 -11.45 9.74
C VAL A 34 -3.30 -10.75 8.99
N PRO A 35 -2.01 -10.98 9.32
CA PRO A 35 -0.91 -10.40 8.56
C PRO A 35 -0.90 -10.80 7.08
N PHE A 36 -1.30 -12.03 6.72
CA PHE A 36 -1.30 -12.47 5.32
C PHE A 36 -2.38 -11.76 4.50
N ILE A 37 -3.58 -11.58 5.08
CA ILE A 37 -4.67 -10.85 4.43
C ILE A 37 -4.28 -9.38 4.27
N ALA A 38 -3.75 -8.76 5.32
CA ALA A 38 -3.26 -7.39 5.27
C ALA A 38 -2.17 -7.24 4.19
N GLY A 39 -1.23 -8.18 4.11
CA GLY A 39 -0.21 -8.19 3.05
C GLY A 39 -0.80 -8.24 1.65
N LYS A 40 -1.85 -9.05 1.44
CA LYS A 40 -2.54 -9.08 0.14
C LYS A 40 -3.28 -7.78 -0.17
N ALA A 41 -3.91 -7.17 0.83
CA ALA A 41 -4.53 -5.86 0.68
C ALA A 41 -3.49 -4.78 0.34
N MET A 42 -2.32 -4.80 0.97
CA MET A 42 -1.21 -3.89 0.68
C MET A 42 -0.67 -4.04 -0.74
N GLU A 43 -0.61 -5.26 -1.28
CA GLU A 43 -0.23 -5.47 -2.69
C GLU A 43 -1.22 -4.82 -3.65
N LEU A 44 -2.53 -5.01 -3.41
CA LEU A 44 -3.57 -4.41 -4.24
C LEU A 44 -3.56 -2.88 -4.11
N PHE A 45 -3.36 -2.38 -2.90
CA PHE A 45 -3.21 -0.95 -2.62
C PHE A 45 -2.04 -0.34 -3.38
N LEU A 46 -0.84 -0.94 -3.31
CA LEU A 46 0.33 -0.42 -4.04
C LEU A 46 0.15 -0.50 -5.55
N LYS A 47 -0.47 -1.58 -6.06
CA LYS A 47 -0.77 -1.70 -7.48
C LYS A 47 -1.69 -0.58 -7.96
N ASP A 48 -2.78 -0.33 -7.21
CA ASP A 48 -3.74 0.72 -7.54
C ASP A 48 -3.07 2.11 -7.52
N LEU A 49 -2.35 2.43 -6.43
CA LEU A 49 -1.65 3.72 -6.30
C LEU A 49 -0.59 3.95 -7.38
N VAL A 50 0.22 2.94 -7.70
CA VAL A 50 1.24 3.03 -8.75
C VAL A 50 0.61 3.20 -10.13
N THR A 51 -0.53 2.54 -10.37
CA THR A 51 -1.26 2.68 -11.64
C THR A 51 -1.79 4.11 -11.80
N LEU A 52 -2.44 4.66 -10.78
CA LEU A 52 -2.92 6.05 -10.78
C LEU A 52 -1.77 7.06 -10.96
N THR A 53 -0.66 6.85 -10.26
CA THR A 53 0.54 7.70 -10.39
C THR A 53 1.12 7.64 -11.81
N TYR A 54 1.07 6.46 -12.44
CA TYR A 54 1.56 6.28 -13.80
C TYR A 54 0.63 6.90 -14.85
N GLU A 55 -0.69 6.87 -14.63
CA GLU A 55 -1.65 7.59 -15.46
C GLU A 55 -1.41 9.11 -15.41
N GLU A 56 -1.13 9.65 -14.22
CA GLU A 56 -0.71 11.05 -14.04
C GLU A 56 0.62 11.37 -14.76
N LEU A 57 1.59 10.46 -14.75
CA LEU A 57 2.81 10.63 -15.53
C LEU A 57 2.52 10.67 -17.05
N LYS A 58 1.63 9.80 -17.51
CA LYS A 58 1.27 9.69 -18.94
C LYS A 58 0.50 10.90 -19.43
N SER A 59 -0.39 11.48 -18.61
CA SER A 59 -1.12 12.70 -18.94
C SER A 59 -0.15 13.86 -19.21
N LYS A 60 0.99 13.90 -18.50
CA LYS A 60 2.07 14.88 -18.68
C LYS A 60 3.14 14.49 -19.72
N LYS A 61 2.92 13.40 -20.48
CA LYS A 61 3.87 12.87 -21.48
C LYS A 61 5.28 12.58 -20.92
N GLY A 62 5.38 12.30 -19.63
CA GLY A 62 6.65 11.99 -18.96
C GLY A 62 7.05 10.52 -19.08
N ASN A 63 8.30 10.23 -18.72
CA ASN A 63 8.87 8.88 -18.69
C ASN A 63 9.42 8.46 -17.30
N ARG A 64 9.38 9.36 -16.31
CA ARG A 64 9.88 9.12 -14.95
C ARG A 64 8.87 9.58 -13.90
N ILE A 65 8.48 8.67 -13.01
CA ILE A 65 7.63 9.00 -11.86
C ILE A 65 8.41 9.89 -10.90
N THR A 66 7.76 10.96 -10.44
CA THR A 66 8.28 11.91 -9.45
C THR A 66 7.31 12.02 -8.28
N VAL A 67 7.74 12.65 -7.18
CA VAL A 67 6.91 12.87 -5.99
C VAL A 67 5.64 13.65 -6.34
N ASP A 68 5.71 14.62 -7.26
CA ASP A 68 4.55 15.42 -7.67
C ASP A 68 3.45 14.59 -8.33
N HIS A 69 3.80 13.55 -9.09
CA HIS A 69 2.81 12.64 -9.67
C HIS A 69 2.08 11.85 -8.57
N ILE A 70 2.81 11.44 -7.52
CA ILE A 70 2.23 10.70 -6.39
C ILE A 70 1.30 11.62 -5.59
N LYS A 71 1.74 12.86 -5.30
CA LYS A 71 0.91 13.86 -4.61
C LYS A 71 -0.40 14.10 -5.37
N LYS A 72 -0.30 14.33 -6.68
CA LYS A 72 -1.44 14.58 -7.54
C LYS A 72 -2.43 13.41 -7.58
N ALA A 73 -1.92 12.18 -7.74
CA ALA A 73 -2.74 10.97 -7.72
C ALA A 73 -3.47 10.76 -6.38
N ILE A 74 -2.87 11.18 -5.28
CA ILE A 74 -3.48 11.12 -3.94
C ILE A 74 -4.54 12.22 -3.75
N GLU A 75 -4.24 13.46 -4.16
CA GLU A 75 -5.16 14.60 -4.07
C GLU A 75 -6.44 14.41 -4.87
N GLU A 76 -6.34 13.76 -6.05
CA GLU A 76 -7.47 13.53 -6.95
C GLU A 76 -8.33 12.33 -6.55
N ASN A 77 -7.89 11.53 -5.58
CA ASN A 77 -8.56 10.30 -5.20
C ASN A 77 -8.76 10.21 -3.68
N SER A 78 -9.97 10.57 -3.24
CA SER A 78 -10.34 10.67 -1.82
C SER A 78 -10.10 9.40 -1.00
N LYS A 79 -10.06 8.22 -1.65
CA LYS A 79 -9.68 6.93 -1.03
C LYS A 79 -8.29 6.98 -0.38
N TYR A 80 -7.40 7.83 -0.90
CA TYR A 80 -6.01 7.94 -0.47
C TYR A 80 -5.76 9.12 0.48
N ASN A 81 -6.80 9.84 0.90
CA ASN A 81 -6.66 11.02 1.77
C ASN A 81 -5.92 10.76 3.09
N PHE A 82 -5.92 9.51 3.57
CA PHE A 82 -5.16 9.12 4.76
C PHE A 82 -3.63 9.29 4.60
N LEU A 83 -3.13 9.43 3.36
CA LEU A 83 -1.73 9.69 3.06
C LEU A 83 -1.36 11.18 3.08
N ASN A 84 -2.34 12.09 3.09
CA ASN A 84 -2.07 13.54 3.00
C ASN A 84 -1.20 14.05 4.14
N ASN A 85 -1.40 13.53 5.36
CA ASN A 85 -0.59 13.92 6.51
C ASN A 85 0.89 13.54 6.32
N LEU A 86 1.16 12.35 5.77
CA LEU A 86 2.51 11.89 5.48
C LEU A 86 3.22 12.74 4.41
N LEU A 87 2.46 13.30 3.47
CA LEU A 87 3.02 14.12 2.39
C LEU A 87 3.40 15.53 2.86
N LYS A 88 2.64 16.10 3.80
CA LYS A 88 2.90 17.44 4.36
C LYS A 88 4.20 17.49 5.16
N ASP A 89 4.50 16.42 5.92
CA ASP A 89 5.68 16.35 6.78
C ASP A 89 7.01 16.25 6.01
N ARG A 90 6.98 16.04 4.69
CA ARG A 90 8.18 15.92 3.83
C ARG A 90 8.47 17.16 2.98
N GLU A 91 7.80 18.27 3.25
CA GLU A 91 8.03 19.56 2.57
C GLU A 91 8.94 20.52 3.34
N THR A 92 9.41 20.12 4.54
CA THR A 92 10.48 20.80 5.31
C THR A 92 11.79 20.03 5.24
#